data_AF-A0A3B9WLY0-F1
#
_entry.id   AF-A0A3B9WLY0-F1
#
_cell.length_a   1.000
_cell.length_b   1.000
_cell.length_c   1.000
_cell.angle_alpha   90.00
_cell.angle_beta   90.00
_cell.angle_gamma   90.00
#
_symmetry.space_group_name_H-M   'P 1'
#
loop_
_entity.id
_entity.type
_entity.pdbx_description
1 polymer ?
#
loop_
_entity_poly.entity_id
_entity_poly.type
_entity_poly.pdbx_seq_one_letter_code
_entity_poly.pdbx_strand_id
1 'polypeptide(L)'
;MIGFPYTKLMNSNNDVDMAAALVMCSVERAEALGIARDKWIFLHAGTDCHEHNFVSHRHTFTDTPAIRIGGRRVLDLAEKSIDEIENIDLYSCFPSAVQLGAESLGVSLDRQLTCTGGLSFAGGPFNNYVMHAIATTMTRLRERPQETGLIWANGGYATKHAFGVYATTPHVHGFQHESPQNEVDELPRRAVATAIEAQGQATVEAYSVMHDRNGSVEKVRASVLLADGRRAWATSDDTQLGQEMCENEWVGKAVTLDATGDILV
;
A
#
# COMPACT_ATOMS: atom_id res chain seq x y z
N MET A 1 -20.81 4.57 7.72
CA MET A 1 -19.94 4.29 6.56
C MET A 1 -19.19 5.57 6.18
N ILE A 2 -18.01 5.53 5.55
CA ILE A 2 -17.35 6.74 5.00
C ILE A 2 -17.32 6.64 3.48
N GLY A 3 -16.56 5.67 2.96
CA GLY A 3 -16.61 5.24 1.57
C GLY A 3 -16.72 3.73 1.60
N PHE A 4 -17.81 3.18 1.06
CA PHE A 4 -18.01 1.74 1.01
C PHE A 4 -16.80 1.09 0.31
N PRO A 5 -16.20 0.03 0.90
CA PRO A 5 -16.71 -0.76 2.02
C PRO A 5 -16.22 -0.35 3.43
N TYR A 6 -15.44 0.73 3.56
CA TYR A 6 -14.74 1.07 4.80
C TYR A 6 -15.53 2.00 5.73
N THR A 7 -15.74 1.52 6.95
CA THR A 7 -16.27 2.32 8.06
C THR A 7 -15.18 3.21 8.67
N LYS A 8 -15.56 4.23 9.45
CA LYS A 8 -14.62 5.20 10.03
C LYS A 8 -13.41 4.55 10.73
N LEU A 9 -13.63 3.48 11.49
CA LEU A 9 -12.57 2.80 12.25
C LEU A 9 -11.69 1.87 11.40
N MET A 10 -12.01 1.69 10.12
CA MET A 10 -11.16 0.99 9.14
C MET A 10 -10.25 1.96 8.38
N ASN A 11 -10.20 3.23 8.75
CA ASN A 11 -9.34 4.23 8.13
C ASN A 11 -8.21 4.62 9.08
N SER A 12 -7.12 5.17 8.54
CA SER A 12 -6.03 5.76 9.32
C SER A 12 -6.54 6.82 10.32
N ASN A 13 -5.99 6.82 11.53
CA ASN A 13 -6.26 7.86 12.52
C ASN A 13 -5.16 8.93 12.47
N ASN A 14 -5.44 10.07 11.86
CA ASN A 14 -4.48 11.16 11.69
C ASN A 14 -4.53 12.24 12.78
N ASP A 15 -5.38 12.09 13.81
CA ASP A 15 -5.49 13.01 14.93
C ASP A 15 -4.47 12.66 16.01
N VAL A 16 -3.19 12.94 15.74
CA VAL A 16 -2.05 12.54 16.59
C VAL A 16 -0.95 13.59 16.61
N ASP A 17 -0.32 13.75 17.77
CA ASP A 17 0.92 14.50 17.97
C ASP A 17 2.06 13.52 18.26
N MET A 18 2.81 13.14 17.22
CA MET A 18 3.89 12.15 17.35
C MET A 18 5.07 12.45 16.43
N ALA A 19 6.26 12.08 16.89
CA ALA A 19 7.50 12.19 16.14
C ALA A 19 8.34 10.93 16.32
N ALA A 20 9.12 10.61 15.29
CA ALA A 20 10.15 9.58 15.33
C ALA A 20 11.46 10.17 14.82
N ALA A 21 12.58 9.58 15.20
CA ALA A 21 13.89 9.95 14.70
C ALA A 21 14.76 8.69 14.63
N LEU A 22 15.61 8.64 13.61
CA LEU A 22 16.59 7.58 13.42
C LEU A 22 17.98 8.23 13.40
N VAL A 23 18.93 7.60 14.07
CA VAL A 23 20.35 8.00 14.02
C VAL A 23 21.11 6.92 13.29
N MET A 24 21.70 7.28 12.15
CA MET A 24 22.49 6.39 11.31
C MET A 24 23.93 6.89 11.26
N CYS A 25 24.88 5.97 11.38
CA CYS A 25 26.30 6.27 11.27
C CYS A 25 27.07 5.00 10.84
N SER A 26 28.35 5.17 10.46
CA SER A 26 29.22 4.02 10.22
C SER A 26 29.54 3.27 11.52
N VAL A 27 29.92 2.00 11.40
CA VAL A 27 30.44 1.20 12.54
C VAL A 27 31.60 1.92 13.22
N GLU A 28 32.57 2.40 12.44
CA GLU A 28 33.71 3.19 12.95
C GLU A 28 33.26 4.37 13.80
N ARG A 29 32.23 5.11 13.35
CA ARG A 29 31.70 6.25 14.11
C ARG A 29 30.99 5.82 15.38
N ALA A 30 30.23 4.72 15.35
CA ALA A 30 29.57 4.17 16.52
C ALA A 30 30.60 3.72 17.58
N GLU A 31 31.69 3.08 17.16
CA GLU A 31 32.80 2.67 18.02
C GLU A 31 33.52 3.89 18.63
N ALA A 32 33.87 4.87 17.81
CA ALA A 32 34.53 6.10 18.27
C ALA A 32 33.69 6.89 19.28
N LEU A 33 32.36 6.81 19.21
CA LEU A 33 31.43 7.41 20.14
C LEU A 33 31.10 6.52 21.36
N GLY A 34 31.62 5.29 21.42
CA GLY A 34 31.35 4.35 22.50
C GLY A 34 29.90 3.86 22.53
N ILE A 35 29.21 3.82 21.40
CA ILE A 35 27.83 3.31 21.32
C ILE A 35 27.85 1.80 21.52
N ALA A 36 27.17 1.31 22.57
CA ALA A 36 27.11 -0.11 22.89
C ALA A 36 26.59 -0.97 21.71
N ARG A 37 27.25 -2.10 21.45
CA ARG A 37 27.03 -2.97 20.27
C ARG A 37 25.63 -3.57 20.19
N ASP A 38 24.99 -3.79 21.33
CA ASP A 38 23.61 -4.25 21.47
C ASP A 38 22.57 -3.21 21.01
N LYS A 39 22.97 -1.94 20.82
CA LYS A 39 22.10 -0.91 20.25
C LYS A 39 22.13 -0.86 18.73
N TRP A 40 23.06 -1.55 18.09
CA TRP A 40 23.29 -1.43 16.65
C TRP A 40 22.29 -2.29 15.88
N ILE A 41 21.70 -1.71 14.86
CA ILE A 41 20.87 -2.40 13.87
C ILE A 41 21.45 -2.06 12.50
N PHE A 42 21.54 -3.07 11.65
CA PHE A 42 22.03 -2.97 10.29
C PHE A 42 20.85 -3.07 9.34
N LEU A 43 20.76 -2.12 8.42
CA LEU A 43 19.94 -2.26 7.23
C LEU A 43 20.70 -3.17 6.26
N HIS A 44 20.18 -4.37 6.02
CA HIS A 44 20.77 -5.36 5.12
C HIS A 44 20.55 -4.97 3.68
N ALA A 45 19.28 -4.72 3.33
CA ALA A 45 18.89 -4.37 1.99
C ALA A 45 17.76 -3.35 1.99
N GLY A 46 17.69 -2.56 0.91
CA GLY A 46 16.55 -1.71 0.62
C GLY A 46 16.21 -1.72 -0.86
N THR A 47 14.92 -1.63 -1.18
CA THR A 47 14.48 -1.41 -2.56
C THR A 47 13.40 -0.36 -2.61
N ASP A 48 13.27 0.30 -3.76
CA ASP A 48 12.19 1.23 -4.03
C ASP A 48 11.75 1.19 -5.49
N CYS A 49 10.44 1.31 -5.69
CA CYS A 49 9.80 1.32 -7.00
C CYS A 49 8.38 1.89 -6.87
N HIS A 50 7.73 2.12 -8.00
CA HIS A 50 6.37 2.62 -8.04
C HIS A 50 5.54 1.94 -9.14
N GLU A 51 4.25 1.79 -8.85
CA GLU A 51 3.23 1.51 -9.86
C GLU A 51 3.17 2.64 -10.90
N HIS A 52 2.38 2.47 -11.95
CA HIS A 52 2.06 3.61 -12.82
C HIS A 52 1.47 4.76 -12.01
N ASN A 53 2.01 5.96 -12.24
CA ASN A 53 1.75 7.14 -11.41
C ASN A 53 0.26 7.46 -11.23
N PHE A 54 -0.54 7.29 -12.27
CA PHE A 54 -1.98 7.48 -12.21
C PHE A 54 -2.69 6.13 -12.10
N VAL A 55 -3.54 6.00 -11.07
CA VAL A 55 -4.41 4.83 -10.84
C VAL A 55 -5.18 4.46 -12.12
N SER A 56 -5.61 5.46 -12.90
CA SER A 56 -6.31 5.28 -14.18
C SER A 56 -5.57 4.39 -15.18
N HIS A 57 -4.24 4.33 -15.12
CA HIS A 57 -3.43 3.54 -16.06
C HIS A 57 -3.12 2.12 -15.55
N ARG A 58 -3.45 1.76 -14.31
CA ARG A 58 -3.16 0.42 -13.80
C ARG A 58 -3.85 -0.65 -14.63
N HIS A 59 -3.20 -1.79 -14.84
CA HIS A 59 -3.83 -2.89 -15.56
C HIS A 59 -5.09 -3.42 -14.85
N THR A 60 -4.99 -3.58 -13.52
CA THR A 60 -6.05 -4.00 -12.61
C THR A 60 -5.92 -3.22 -11.29
N PHE A 61 -6.96 -3.24 -10.45
CA PHE A 61 -6.91 -2.74 -9.08
C PHE A 61 -6.68 -3.81 -8.03
N THR A 62 -6.67 -5.09 -8.43
CA THR A 62 -6.50 -6.24 -7.54
C THR A 62 -5.05 -6.75 -7.49
N ASP A 63 -4.16 -6.25 -8.34
CA ASP A 63 -2.73 -6.59 -8.32
C ASP A 63 -1.90 -5.32 -8.11
N THR A 64 -0.78 -5.49 -7.41
CA THR A 64 0.23 -4.47 -7.10
C THR A 64 1.60 -5.03 -7.44
N PRO A 65 1.91 -5.16 -8.74
CA PRO A 65 3.12 -5.86 -9.18
C PRO A 65 4.40 -5.17 -8.72
N ALA A 66 4.41 -3.86 -8.51
CA ALA A 66 5.58 -3.17 -7.98
C ALA A 66 5.88 -3.63 -6.54
N ILE A 67 4.86 -3.91 -5.73
CA ILE A 67 5.06 -4.47 -4.39
C ILE A 67 5.71 -5.85 -4.50
N ARG A 68 5.17 -6.72 -5.36
CA ARG A 68 5.68 -8.08 -5.55
C ARG A 68 7.12 -8.08 -6.03
N ILE A 69 7.44 -7.28 -7.03
CA ILE A 69 8.78 -7.20 -7.63
C ILE A 69 9.77 -6.57 -6.65
N GLY A 70 9.43 -5.42 -6.05
CA GLY A 70 10.28 -4.73 -5.07
C GLY A 70 10.53 -5.56 -3.81
N GLY A 71 9.47 -6.21 -3.30
CA GLY A 71 9.51 -7.09 -2.14
C GLY A 71 10.35 -8.34 -2.37
N ARG A 72 10.20 -9.00 -3.52
CA ARG A 72 11.09 -10.11 -3.91
C ARG A 72 12.54 -9.64 -4.00
N ARG A 73 12.78 -8.49 -4.64
CA ARG A 73 14.15 -7.98 -4.83
C ARG A 73 14.84 -7.66 -3.50
N VAL A 74 14.13 -7.07 -2.52
CA VAL A 74 14.77 -6.78 -1.21
C VAL A 74 15.11 -8.06 -0.45
N LEU A 75 14.29 -9.10 -0.59
CA LEU A 75 14.51 -10.42 0.01
C LEU A 75 15.70 -11.12 -0.64
N ASP A 76 15.81 -11.08 -1.97
CA ASP A 76 16.96 -11.59 -2.71
C ASP A 76 18.26 -10.90 -2.28
N LEU A 77 18.26 -9.56 -2.18
CA LEU A 77 19.42 -8.77 -1.74
C LEU A 77 19.83 -9.04 -0.28
N ALA A 78 18.87 -9.40 0.56
CA ALA A 78 19.10 -9.76 1.96
C ALA A 78 19.39 -11.25 2.15
N GLU A 79 19.39 -12.04 1.06
CA GLU A 79 19.55 -13.51 1.08
C GLU A 79 18.56 -14.18 2.05
N LYS A 80 17.30 -13.75 2.00
CA LYS A 80 16.21 -14.23 2.87
C LYS A 80 14.99 -14.63 2.07
N SER A 81 14.28 -15.65 2.56
CA SER A 81 12.89 -15.90 2.17
C SER A 81 11.94 -15.14 3.10
N ILE A 82 10.70 -14.92 2.64
CA ILE A 82 9.66 -14.24 3.45
C ILE A 82 9.30 -15.01 4.74
N ASP A 83 9.44 -16.34 4.71
CA ASP A 83 9.18 -17.23 5.85
C ASP A 83 10.27 -17.14 6.92
N GLU A 84 11.48 -16.71 6.55
CA GLU A 84 12.60 -16.47 7.49
C GLU A 84 12.60 -15.09 8.11
N ILE A 85 11.73 -14.18 7.65
CA ILE A 85 11.52 -12.91 8.36
C ILE A 85 10.65 -13.24 9.58
N GLU A 86 11.00 -12.76 10.77
CA GLU A 86 10.17 -12.94 11.97
C GLU A 86 9.29 -11.71 12.25
N ASN A 87 9.84 -10.51 12.04
CA ASN A 87 9.14 -9.25 12.31
C ASN A 87 8.72 -8.58 11.00
N ILE A 88 7.42 -8.37 10.81
CA ILE A 88 6.87 -7.66 9.65
C ILE A 88 6.13 -6.40 10.11
N ASP A 89 6.38 -5.28 9.43
CA ASP A 89 5.48 -4.13 9.45
C ASP A 89 5.06 -3.73 8.03
N LEU A 90 3.80 -4.01 7.71
CA LEU A 90 3.16 -3.58 6.47
C LEU A 90 2.45 -2.25 6.70
N TYR A 91 2.67 -1.27 5.83
CA TYR A 91 1.91 -0.02 5.85
C TYR A 91 0.40 -0.26 5.70
N SER A 92 -0.41 0.40 6.55
CA SER A 92 -1.80 -0.03 6.78
C SER A 92 -2.82 1.13 6.87
N CYS A 93 -2.78 2.12 5.97
CA CYS A 93 -3.74 3.25 6.01
C CYS A 93 -5.21 2.83 5.80
N PHE A 94 -5.42 1.72 5.07
CA PHE A 94 -6.69 1.06 4.84
C PHE A 94 -6.47 -0.47 4.82
N PRO A 95 -7.51 -1.28 5.07
CA PRO A 95 -7.43 -2.74 4.96
C PRO A 95 -6.90 -3.22 3.60
N SER A 96 -7.28 -2.57 2.50
CA SER A 96 -6.78 -2.93 1.16
C SER A 96 -5.26 -2.82 1.02
N ALA A 97 -4.62 -1.84 1.64
CA ALA A 97 -3.16 -1.72 1.58
C ALA A 97 -2.49 -2.94 2.22
N VAL A 98 -3.00 -3.40 3.36
CA VAL A 98 -2.50 -4.60 4.04
C VAL A 98 -2.74 -5.84 3.21
N GLN A 99 -3.93 -5.99 2.63
CA GLN A 99 -4.30 -7.14 1.80
C GLN A 99 -3.42 -7.23 0.54
N LEU A 100 -3.30 -6.14 -0.21
CA LEU A 100 -2.45 -6.05 -1.40
C LEU A 100 -0.97 -6.31 -1.07
N GLY A 101 -0.49 -5.72 0.03
CA GLY A 101 0.88 -5.90 0.51
C GLY A 101 1.18 -7.35 0.88
N ALA A 102 0.32 -7.95 1.70
CA ALA A 102 0.46 -9.33 2.16
C ALA A 102 0.38 -10.32 0.99
N GLU A 103 -0.61 -10.18 0.11
CA GLU A 103 -0.74 -11.02 -1.08
C GLU A 103 0.49 -10.90 -2.01
N SER A 104 0.95 -9.69 -2.29
CA SER A 104 2.10 -9.44 -3.17
C SER A 104 3.41 -9.99 -2.61
N LEU A 105 3.56 -10.01 -1.28
CA LEU A 105 4.74 -10.53 -0.58
C LEU A 105 4.63 -12.03 -0.27
N GLY A 106 3.47 -12.66 -0.53
CA GLY A 106 3.23 -14.07 -0.19
C GLY A 106 3.07 -14.32 1.31
N VAL A 107 2.58 -13.34 2.07
CA VAL A 107 2.39 -13.42 3.53
C VAL A 107 0.93 -13.71 3.86
N SER A 108 0.68 -14.70 4.73
CA SER A 108 -0.68 -14.94 5.25
C SER A 108 -1.20 -13.77 6.08
N LEU A 109 -2.49 -13.46 5.92
CA LEU A 109 -3.20 -12.47 6.75
C LEU A 109 -3.34 -12.89 8.22
N ASP A 110 -3.17 -14.19 8.53
CA ASP A 110 -3.19 -14.70 9.91
C ASP A 110 -1.87 -14.46 10.66
N ARG A 111 -0.84 -13.98 9.95
CA ARG A 111 0.46 -13.65 10.55
C ARG A 111 0.39 -12.30 11.29
N GLN A 112 1.28 -12.07 12.24
CA GLN A 112 1.51 -10.74 12.79
C GLN A 112 2.12 -9.82 11.70
N LEU A 113 1.29 -8.99 11.06
CA LEU A 113 1.67 -8.10 9.94
C LEU A 113 2.12 -6.69 10.37
N THR A 114 2.17 -6.40 11.66
CA THR A 114 2.65 -5.12 12.19
C THR A 114 3.44 -5.29 13.47
N CYS A 115 4.53 -4.54 13.60
CA CYS A 115 5.29 -4.36 14.82
C CYS A 115 4.75 -3.20 15.66
N THR A 116 4.16 -2.20 15.00
CA THR A 116 3.78 -0.90 15.60
C THR A 116 2.31 -0.80 15.97
N GLY A 117 1.42 -1.54 15.29
CA GLY A 117 -0.02 -1.53 15.52
C GLY A 117 -0.86 -0.94 14.39
N GLY A 118 -0.22 -0.50 13.30
CA GLY A 118 -0.89 0.05 12.11
C GLY A 118 -1.46 1.46 12.29
N LEU A 119 -1.70 2.15 11.18
CA LEU A 119 -2.11 3.57 11.16
C LEU A 119 -3.46 3.85 11.81
N SER A 120 -4.36 2.87 11.87
CA SER A 120 -5.67 3.04 12.52
C SER A 120 -5.58 3.08 14.05
N PHE A 121 -4.66 2.31 14.65
CA PHE A 121 -4.60 2.12 16.11
C PHE A 121 -3.37 2.77 16.75
N ALA A 122 -2.20 2.67 16.13
CA ALA A 122 -0.98 3.30 16.61
C ALA A 122 -0.91 4.80 16.31
N GLY A 123 -1.78 5.29 15.42
CA GLY A 123 -1.73 6.64 14.88
C GLY A 123 -1.06 6.69 13.51
N GLY A 124 -1.61 7.51 12.62
CA GLY A 124 -1.13 7.74 11.26
C GLY A 124 -0.69 9.18 11.10
N PRO A 125 0.57 9.54 11.42
CA PRO A 125 1.10 10.91 11.31
C PRO A 125 1.41 11.25 9.84
N PHE A 126 0.37 11.18 9.00
CA PHE A 126 0.42 11.30 7.55
C PHE A 126 1.61 10.54 6.95
N ASN A 127 2.66 11.28 6.57
CA ASN A 127 3.81 10.76 5.87
C ASN A 127 4.82 10.02 6.78
N ASN A 128 4.71 10.13 8.11
CA ASN A 128 5.78 9.69 9.00
C ASN A 128 5.57 8.32 9.68
N TYR A 129 4.48 7.60 9.40
CA TYR A 129 4.20 6.31 10.06
C TYR A 129 5.37 5.33 9.96
N VAL A 130 5.98 5.20 8.78
CA VAL A 130 7.01 4.18 8.54
C VAL A 130 8.28 4.44 9.36
N MET A 131 8.59 5.70 9.69
CA MET A 131 9.73 5.97 10.58
C MET A 131 9.48 5.44 12.00
N HIS A 132 8.22 5.46 12.47
CA HIS A 132 7.83 4.79 13.71
C HIS A 132 7.92 3.27 13.56
N ALA A 133 7.48 2.70 12.42
CA ALA A 133 7.63 1.27 12.14
C ALA A 133 9.09 0.80 12.20
N ILE A 134 10.01 1.57 11.63
CA ILE A 134 11.45 1.32 11.69
C ILE A 134 11.93 1.35 13.15
N ALA A 135 11.62 2.42 13.89
CA ALA A 135 12.05 2.55 15.29
C ALA A 135 11.51 1.43 16.20
N THR A 136 10.25 1.03 16.04
CA THR A 136 9.63 -0.07 16.79
C THR A 136 10.28 -1.41 16.43
N THR A 137 10.47 -1.69 15.15
CA THR A 137 11.11 -2.93 14.69
C THR A 137 12.56 -3.01 15.18
N MET A 138 13.32 -1.92 15.12
CA MET A 138 14.68 -1.86 15.68
C MET A 138 14.69 -2.20 17.18
N THR A 139 13.70 -1.74 17.95
CA THR A 139 13.59 -2.08 19.37
C THR A 139 13.36 -3.57 19.57
N ARG A 140 12.44 -4.18 18.83
CA ARG A 140 12.17 -5.62 18.88
C ARG A 140 13.40 -6.45 18.52
N LEU A 141 14.13 -6.07 17.48
CA LEU A 141 15.33 -6.77 17.04
C LEU A 141 16.46 -6.72 18.09
N ARG A 142 16.60 -5.61 18.84
CA ARG A 142 17.56 -5.52 19.95
C ARG A 142 17.21 -6.50 21.08
N GLU A 143 15.93 -6.70 21.35
CA GLU A 143 15.44 -7.67 22.34
C GLU A 143 15.57 -9.12 21.85
N ARG A 144 15.65 -9.32 20.53
CA ARG A 144 15.73 -10.65 19.89
C ARG A 144 16.78 -10.68 18.78
N PRO A 145 18.08 -10.71 19.13
CA PRO A 145 19.18 -10.43 18.20
C PRO A 145 19.32 -11.38 17.01
N GLN A 146 18.67 -12.54 17.03
CA GLN A 146 18.71 -13.53 15.96
C GLN A 146 17.60 -13.35 14.91
N GLU A 147 16.61 -12.50 15.21
CA GLU A 147 15.50 -12.25 14.30
C GLU A 147 15.86 -11.20 13.24
N THR A 148 15.08 -11.21 12.17
CA THR A 148 15.13 -10.28 11.04
C THR A 148 13.79 -9.53 10.95
N GLY A 149 13.86 -8.26 10.54
CA GLY A 149 12.70 -7.42 10.31
C GLY A 149 12.55 -7.03 8.85
N LEU A 150 11.34 -7.11 8.29
CA LEU A 150 10.97 -6.54 7.00
C LEU A 150 9.94 -5.43 7.22
N ILE A 151 10.19 -4.27 6.60
CA ILE A 151 9.26 -3.15 6.62
C ILE A 151 8.92 -2.78 5.19
N TRP A 152 7.62 -2.63 4.92
CA TRP A 152 7.12 -2.10 3.66
C TRP A 152 6.48 -0.73 3.88
N ALA A 153 7.04 0.27 3.22
CA ALA A 153 6.54 1.62 3.13
C ALA A 153 5.62 1.77 1.91
N ASN A 154 4.49 2.44 2.09
CA ASN A 154 3.57 2.77 1.02
C ASN A 154 3.32 4.28 0.94
N GLY A 155 3.25 4.80 -0.29
CA GLY A 155 2.89 6.18 -0.60
C GLY A 155 1.82 6.30 -1.68
N GLY A 156 0.92 7.28 -1.53
CA GLY A 156 -0.18 7.51 -2.46
C GLY A 156 -1.24 6.42 -2.41
N TYR A 157 -1.83 6.07 -3.56
CA TYR A 157 -2.93 5.12 -3.69
C TYR A 157 -2.43 3.68 -3.86
N ALA A 158 -1.49 3.24 -3.01
CA ALA A 158 -0.63 2.08 -3.32
C ALA A 158 0.23 2.33 -4.57
N THR A 159 0.86 3.50 -4.66
CA THR A 159 1.60 3.93 -5.86
C THR A 159 3.10 3.80 -5.69
N LYS A 160 3.64 4.22 -4.54
CA LYS A 160 5.09 4.26 -4.29
C LYS A 160 5.42 3.30 -3.18
N HIS A 161 6.50 2.54 -3.35
CA HIS A 161 6.90 1.50 -2.42
C HIS A 161 8.37 1.63 -2.08
N ALA A 162 8.68 1.44 -0.80
CA ALA A 162 10.03 1.23 -0.35
C ALA A 162 10.05 0.07 0.64
N PHE A 163 11.13 -0.71 0.63
CA PHE A 163 11.29 -1.86 1.49
C PHE A 163 12.62 -1.77 2.23
N GLY A 164 12.68 -2.34 3.43
CA GLY A 164 13.93 -2.47 4.17
C GLY A 164 13.96 -3.76 4.98
N VAL A 165 15.10 -4.46 4.93
CA VAL A 165 15.39 -5.63 5.76
C VAL A 165 16.43 -5.27 6.81
N TYR A 166 16.15 -5.58 8.08
CA TYR A 166 16.92 -5.14 9.24
C TYR A 166 17.31 -6.31 10.14
N ALA A 167 18.54 -6.31 10.67
CA ALA A 167 18.98 -7.28 11.69
C ALA A 167 20.04 -6.69 12.63
N THR A 168 20.40 -7.40 13.70
CA THR A 168 21.43 -6.94 14.66
C THR A 168 22.86 -7.26 14.24
N THR A 169 23.03 -8.17 13.28
CA THR A 169 24.31 -8.54 12.67
C THR A 169 24.44 -7.86 11.30
N PRO A 170 25.65 -7.49 10.86
CA PRO A 170 25.86 -6.94 9.53
C PRO A 170 25.63 -8.02 8.46
N HIS A 171 25.09 -7.62 7.31
CA HIS A 171 25.05 -8.48 6.13
C HIS A 171 26.49 -8.72 5.61
N VAL A 172 26.76 -9.91 5.08
CA VAL A 172 28.11 -10.31 4.60
C VAL A 172 28.62 -9.44 3.44
N HIS A 173 27.70 -8.87 2.67
CA HIS A 173 27.99 -7.97 1.56
C HIS A 173 27.83 -6.48 1.92
N GLY A 174 27.61 -6.15 3.20
CA GLY A 174 27.22 -4.81 3.62
C GLY A 174 25.80 -4.46 3.13
N PHE A 175 25.42 -3.18 3.26
CA PHE A 175 24.13 -2.69 2.78
C PHE A 175 24.03 -2.82 1.25
N GLN A 176 22.92 -3.39 0.77
CA GLN A 176 22.60 -3.50 -0.64
C GLN A 176 21.36 -2.66 -0.99
N HIS A 177 21.34 -2.07 -2.18
CA HIS A 177 20.20 -1.30 -2.66
C HIS A 177 19.98 -1.51 -4.15
N GLU A 178 18.72 -1.69 -4.55
CA GLU A 178 18.33 -1.69 -5.95
C GLU A 178 16.93 -1.11 -6.16
N SER A 179 16.67 -0.64 -7.38
CA SER A 179 15.33 -0.26 -7.84
C SER A 179 14.95 -1.12 -9.04
N PRO A 180 13.97 -2.03 -8.93
CA PRO A 180 13.53 -2.85 -10.06
C PRO A 180 12.54 -2.10 -10.97
N GLN A 181 12.61 -0.76 -11.04
CA GLN A 181 11.64 0.07 -11.75
C GLN A 181 11.54 -0.28 -13.24
N ASN A 182 12.64 -0.68 -13.89
CA ASN A 182 12.62 -1.10 -15.30
C ASN A 182 11.68 -2.31 -15.54
N GLU A 183 11.67 -3.29 -14.63
CA GLU A 183 10.78 -4.46 -14.72
C GLU A 183 9.31 -4.04 -14.54
N VAL A 184 9.05 -3.08 -13.67
CA VAL A 184 7.69 -2.54 -13.43
C VAL A 184 7.21 -1.70 -14.61
N ASP A 185 8.08 -0.90 -15.22
CA ASP A 185 7.74 -0.02 -16.35
C ASP A 185 7.38 -0.78 -17.63
N GLU A 186 7.87 -2.00 -17.78
CA GLU A 186 7.55 -2.90 -18.90
C GLU A 186 6.16 -3.57 -18.75
N LEU A 187 5.53 -3.48 -17.58
CA LEU A 187 4.26 -4.14 -17.32
C LEU A 187 3.10 -3.50 -18.11
N PRO A 188 2.06 -4.29 -18.43
CA PRO A 188 0.88 -3.79 -19.11
C PRO A 188 0.22 -2.63 -18.35
N ARG A 189 -0.31 -1.66 -19.10
CA ARG A 189 -1.09 -0.55 -18.57
C ARG A 189 -2.32 -0.29 -19.42
N ARG A 190 -3.35 0.30 -18.83
CA ARG A 190 -4.56 0.71 -19.57
C ARG A 190 -4.41 2.11 -20.14
N ALA A 191 -4.93 2.29 -21.35
CA ALA A 191 -5.29 3.60 -21.85
C ALA A 191 -6.58 4.09 -21.16
N VAL A 192 -6.73 5.41 -21.08
CA VAL A 192 -7.85 6.07 -20.39
C VAL A 192 -8.67 6.80 -21.44
N ALA A 193 -9.98 6.58 -21.42
CA ALA A 193 -10.94 7.31 -22.21
C ALA A 193 -11.42 8.55 -21.45
N THR A 194 -11.61 9.65 -22.17
CA THR A 194 -12.33 10.82 -21.68
C THR A 194 -13.82 10.49 -21.50
N ALA A 195 -14.55 11.31 -20.73
CA ALA A 195 -15.99 11.13 -20.54
C ALA A 195 -16.77 11.09 -21.88
N ILE A 196 -16.39 11.96 -22.83
CA ILE A 196 -17.01 12.00 -24.16
C ILE A 196 -16.76 10.70 -24.94
N GLU A 197 -15.54 10.16 -24.89
CA GLU A 197 -15.21 8.89 -25.55
C GLU A 197 -15.88 7.68 -24.88
N ALA A 198 -16.21 7.80 -23.59
CA ALA A 198 -16.83 6.76 -22.80
C ALA A 198 -18.37 6.79 -22.83
N GLN A 199 -18.96 7.80 -23.48
CA GLN A 199 -20.42 7.91 -23.61
C GLN A 199 -21.00 6.64 -24.26
N GLY A 200 -22.00 6.04 -23.62
CA GLY A 200 -22.62 4.79 -24.04
C GLY A 200 -22.33 3.63 -23.09
N GLN A 201 -22.30 2.42 -23.62
CA GLN A 201 -22.19 1.20 -22.80
C GLN A 201 -20.77 0.99 -22.26
N ALA A 202 -20.68 0.70 -20.96
CA ALA A 202 -19.45 0.32 -20.28
C ALA A 202 -19.73 -0.77 -19.22
N THR A 203 -18.68 -1.39 -18.70
CA THR A 203 -18.78 -2.40 -17.62
C THR A 203 -18.11 -1.89 -16.36
N VAL A 204 -18.78 -1.96 -15.21
CA VAL A 204 -18.20 -1.56 -13.91
C VAL A 204 -17.00 -2.46 -13.57
N GLU A 205 -15.85 -1.86 -13.31
CA GLU A 205 -14.61 -2.58 -12.94
C GLU A 205 -14.38 -2.55 -11.43
N ALA A 206 -14.59 -1.39 -10.81
CA ALA A 206 -14.52 -1.20 -9.37
C ALA A 206 -15.29 0.07 -9.00
N TYR A 207 -15.83 0.13 -7.79
CA TYR A 207 -16.59 1.27 -7.32
C TYR A 207 -16.44 1.49 -5.81
N SER A 208 -16.80 2.69 -5.36
CA SER A 208 -16.98 3.04 -3.97
C SER A 208 -18.17 3.98 -3.85
N VAL A 209 -18.91 3.86 -2.74
CA VAL A 209 -20.07 4.69 -2.43
C VAL A 209 -19.72 5.60 -1.25
N MET A 210 -19.62 6.89 -1.53
CA MET A 210 -19.34 7.92 -0.54
C MET A 210 -20.60 8.22 0.28
N HIS A 211 -20.40 8.41 1.58
CA HIS A 211 -21.45 8.73 2.54
C HIS A 211 -21.18 10.07 3.22
N ASP A 212 -22.26 10.78 3.55
CA ASP A 212 -22.20 12.04 4.26
C ASP A 212 -21.88 11.86 5.77
N ARG A 213 -21.85 12.97 6.51
CA ARG A 213 -21.59 12.98 7.96
C ARG A 213 -22.65 12.26 8.80
N ASN A 214 -23.86 12.12 8.27
CA ASN A 214 -24.96 11.40 8.93
C ASN A 214 -24.95 9.91 8.56
N GLY A 215 -24.07 9.50 7.63
CA GLY A 215 -23.98 8.13 7.15
C GLY A 215 -24.98 7.80 6.04
N SER A 216 -25.58 8.80 5.39
CA SER A 216 -26.43 8.62 4.21
C SER A 216 -25.56 8.52 2.95
N VAL A 217 -26.00 7.71 1.98
CA VAL A 217 -25.38 7.66 0.64
C VAL A 217 -25.40 9.06 0.01
N GLU A 218 -24.25 9.51 -0.48
CA GLU A 218 -24.08 10.82 -1.11
C GLU A 218 -23.70 10.70 -2.59
N LYS A 219 -22.73 9.84 -2.92
CA LYS A 219 -22.17 9.80 -4.28
C LYS A 219 -21.53 8.46 -4.62
N VAL A 220 -21.80 7.95 -5.82
CA VAL A 220 -21.08 6.82 -6.41
C VAL A 220 -19.84 7.32 -7.15
N ARG A 221 -18.72 6.64 -6.95
CA ARG A 221 -17.50 6.75 -7.74
C ARG A 221 -17.17 5.39 -8.32
N ALA A 222 -17.08 5.28 -9.63
CA ALA A 222 -16.76 4.03 -10.30
C ALA A 222 -15.65 4.21 -11.34
N SER A 223 -14.92 3.13 -11.54
CA SER A 223 -14.15 2.88 -12.75
C SER A 223 -14.95 1.93 -13.63
N VAL A 224 -14.93 2.18 -14.93
CA VAL A 224 -15.58 1.31 -15.91
C VAL A 224 -14.61 0.97 -17.04
N LEU A 225 -14.85 -0.16 -17.69
CA LEU A 225 -14.15 -0.59 -18.89
C LEU A 225 -15.05 -0.49 -20.11
N LEU A 226 -14.52 0.10 -21.17
CA LEU A 226 -15.12 0.08 -22.51
C LEU A 226 -14.83 -1.26 -23.19
N ALA A 227 -15.56 -1.56 -24.27
CA ALA A 227 -15.37 -2.80 -25.03
C ALA A 227 -13.95 -2.97 -25.62
N ASP A 228 -13.24 -1.86 -25.85
CA ASP A 228 -11.85 -1.83 -26.32
C ASP A 228 -10.81 -1.98 -25.19
N GLY A 229 -11.26 -2.13 -23.94
CA GLY A 229 -10.43 -2.32 -22.76
C GLY A 229 -9.87 -1.02 -22.14
N ARG A 230 -10.17 0.16 -22.70
CA ARG A 230 -9.84 1.45 -22.07
C ARG A 230 -10.68 1.64 -20.81
N ARG A 231 -10.09 2.32 -19.83
CA ARG A 231 -10.78 2.70 -18.58
C ARG A 231 -11.38 4.09 -18.70
N ALA A 232 -12.56 4.28 -18.14
CA ALA A 232 -13.14 5.60 -17.88
C ALA A 232 -13.54 5.72 -16.41
N TRP A 233 -13.67 6.96 -15.94
CA TRP A 233 -14.22 7.27 -14.62
C TRP A 233 -15.68 7.62 -14.74
N ALA A 234 -16.49 7.10 -13.83
CA ALA A 234 -17.92 7.30 -13.80
C ALA A 234 -18.40 7.75 -12.43
N THR A 235 -19.47 8.54 -12.40
CA THR A 235 -20.07 9.07 -11.17
C THR A 235 -21.57 8.90 -11.14
N SER A 236 -22.20 8.97 -9.97
CA SER A 236 -23.64 9.15 -9.88
C SER A 236 -24.00 9.82 -8.57
N ASP A 237 -24.94 10.76 -8.64
CA ASP A 237 -25.58 11.38 -7.48
C ASP A 237 -26.93 10.71 -7.16
N ASP A 238 -27.28 9.63 -7.87
CA ASP A 238 -28.45 8.80 -7.55
C ASP A 238 -28.17 7.99 -6.27
N THR A 239 -28.83 8.41 -5.19
CA THR A 239 -28.68 7.76 -3.88
C THR A 239 -29.31 6.38 -3.81
N GLN A 240 -30.33 6.10 -4.65
CA GLN A 240 -30.94 4.77 -4.73
C GLN A 240 -29.97 3.79 -5.40
N LEU A 241 -29.29 4.22 -6.47
CA LEU A 241 -28.22 3.44 -7.07
C LEU A 241 -27.08 3.17 -6.07
N GLY A 242 -26.66 4.20 -5.33
CA GLY A 242 -25.61 4.02 -4.33
C GLY A 242 -25.99 3.06 -3.20
N GLN A 243 -27.25 3.06 -2.76
CA GLN A 243 -27.79 2.08 -1.80
C GLN A 243 -27.75 0.66 -2.38
N GLU A 244 -28.24 0.49 -3.61
CA GLU A 244 -28.23 -0.78 -4.34
C GLU A 244 -26.80 -1.32 -4.54
N MET A 245 -25.82 -0.45 -4.78
CA MET A 245 -24.40 -0.79 -4.87
C MET A 245 -23.76 -1.18 -3.53
N CYS A 246 -24.33 -0.78 -2.39
CA CYS A 246 -23.87 -1.21 -1.08
C CYS A 246 -24.42 -2.59 -0.69
N GLU A 247 -25.56 -2.99 -1.26
CA GLU A 247 -26.26 -4.24 -0.92
C GLU A 247 -25.96 -5.38 -1.89
N ASN A 248 -25.73 -5.06 -3.17
CA ASN A 248 -25.51 -6.02 -4.24
C ASN A 248 -24.16 -5.79 -4.92
N GLU A 249 -23.58 -6.86 -5.49
CA GLU A 249 -22.35 -6.76 -6.30
C GLU A 249 -22.66 -6.06 -7.64
N TRP A 250 -21.80 -5.12 -8.02
CA TRP A 250 -21.90 -4.37 -9.28
C TRP A 250 -20.69 -4.48 -10.19
N VAL A 251 -19.55 -4.97 -9.70
CA VAL A 251 -18.41 -5.30 -10.55
C VAL A 251 -18.85 -6.32 -11.60
N GLY A 252 -18.54 -6.04 -12.86
CA GLY A 252 -18.92 -6.83 -14.02
C GLY A 252 -20.31 -6.51 -14.59
N LYS A 253 -21.12 -5.64 -13.96
CA LYS A 253 -22.41 -5.21 -14.53
C LYS A 253 -22.21 -4.16 -15.63
N ALA A 254 -23.07 -4.23 -16.65
CA ALA A 254 -23.16 -3.21 -17.69
C ALA A 254 -23.89 -1.97 -17.18
N VAL A 255 -23.42 -0.80 -17.59
CA VAL A 255 -24.02 0.52 -17.32
C VAL A 255 -23.96 1.38 -18.57
N THR A 256 -24.85 2.37 -18.65
CA THR A 256 -24.77 3.43 -19.67
C THR A 256 -24.23 4.72 -19.06
N LEU A 257 -23.24 5.33 -19.71
CA LEU A 257 -22.71 6.64 -19.35
C LEU A 257 -23.22 7.73 -20.30
N ASP A 258 -23.48 8.92 -19.77
CA ASP A 258 -23.65 10.11 -20.59
C ASP A 258 -22.30 10.76 -20.98
N ALA A 259 -22.37 11.91 -21.65
CA ALA A 259 -21.17 12.64 -22.11
C ALA A 259 -20.36 13.29 -20.98
N THR A 260 -20.91 13.40 -19.76
CA THR A 260 -20.19 13.89 -18.57
C THR A 260 -19.58 12.76 -17.75
N GLY A 261 -19.91 11.50 -18.07
CA GLY A 261 -19.46 10.31 -17.37
C GLY A 261 -20.37 9.95 -16.21
N ASP A 262 -21.58 10.50 -16.14
CA ASP A 262 -22.55 10.08 -15.14
C ASP A 262 -23.20 8.76 -15.54
N ILE A 263 -23.33 7.88 -14.55
CA ILE A 263 -24.00 6.59 -14.66
C ILE A 263 -25.50 6.88 -14.73
N LEU A 264 -26.07 6.56 -15.88
CA LEU A 264 -27.51 6.63 -16.12
C LEU A 264 -28.24 5.38 -15.65
N VAL A 265 -27.46 4.37 -15.22
CA VAL A 265 -27.75 2.93 -15.21
C VAL A 265 -28.23 2.43 -16.56
#